data_AF-A0A2S7QWU9-F1
#
_entry.id   AF-A0A2S7QWU9-F1
#
_cell.length_a   1.000
_cell.length_b   1.000
_cell.length_c   1.000
_cell.angle_alpha   90.00
_cell.angle_beta   90.00
_cell.angle_gamma   90.00
#
_symmetry.space_group_name_H-M   'P 1'
#
loop_
_entity.id
_entity.type
_entity.pdbx_description
1 polymer ?
#
loop_
_entity_poly.entity_id
_entity_poly.type
_entity_poly.pdbx_seq_one_letter_code
_entity_poly.pdbx_strand_id
1 'polypeptide(L)'
;MSSNIDRMEVRENWSKLLPLGSGTVRIPDWEKYPMIGMPITDDPIREGPIFETAWTHALHCLYYSIDTYHQLVLSHGTRFGLHGARNDWHSAHCFKYLRLQIMCMADMTLEGSHSVLDSKGEGTAHVCRDKKEVWDWLEERRVDDLRSIVVGLVD
;
A
#
# COMPACT_ATOMS: atom_id res chain seq x y z
N MET A 1 13.54 19.26 12.61
CA MET A 1 12.33 19.51 11.81
C MET A 1 12.50 18.77 10.50
N SER A 2 11.45 18.12 9.98
CA SER A 2 11.53 17.41 8.69
C SER A 2 11.83 18.40 7.55
N SER A 3 12.57 17.94 6.54
CA SER A 3 12.97 18.74 5.37
C SER A 3 12.83 17.95 4.06
N ASN A 4 12.94 18.66 2.92
CA ASN A 4 12.98 18.01 1.61
C ASN A 4 14.21 17.10 1.42
N ILE A 5 15.31 17.35 2.14
CA ILE A 5 16.49 16.47 2.10
C ILE A 5 16.14 15.13 2.75
N ASP A 6 15.52 15.17 3.93
CA ASP A 6 15.05 13.96 4.63
C ASP A 6 14.04 13.19 3.77
N ARG A 7 13.16 13.89 3.05
CA ARG A 7 12.18 13.29 2.12
C ARG A 7 12.86 12.49 1.00
N MET A 8 13.91 13.03 0.38
CA MET A 8 14.63 12.36 -0.70
C MET A 8 15.39 11.13 -0.21
N GLU A 9 16.01 11.21 0.97
CA GLU A 9 16.66 10.04 1.59
C GLU A 9 15.66 8.93 1.89
N VAL A 10 14.48 9.28 2.42
CA VAL A 10 13.38 8.33 2.63
C VAL A 10 13.00 7.66 1.31
N ARG A 11 12.81 8.43 0.23
CA ARG A 11 12.52 7.87 -1.11
C ARG A 11 13.56 6.85 -1.54
N GLU A 12 14.84 7.20 -1.45
CA GLU A 12 15.93 6.31 -1.86
C GLU A 12 15.92 5.00 -1.05
N ASN A 13 15.71 5.09 0.26
CA ASN A 13 15.64 3.91 1.13
C ASN A 13 14.43 3.03 0.85
N TRP A 14 13.30 3.63 0.44
CA TRP A 14 12.12 2.87 0.01
C TRP A 14 12.33 2.19 -1.34
N SER A 15 13.03 2.83 -2.29
CA SER A 15 13.39 2.19 -3.55
C SER A 15 14.22 0.91 -3.36
N LYS A 16 15.05 0.84 -2.31
CA LYS A 16 15.85 -0.35 -1.97
C LYS A 16 15.02 -1.55 -1.50
N LEU A 17 13.73 -1.35 -1.21
CA LEU A 17 12.81 -2.43 -0.82
C LEU A 17 12.20 -3.14 -2.03
N LEU A 18 12.28 -2.54 -3.22
CA LEU A 18 11.77 -3.12 -4.45
C LEU A 18 12.86 -3.94 -5.14
N PRO A 19 12.50 -5.06 -5.81
CA PRO A 19 13.43 -5.74 -6.69
C PRO A 19 13.77 -4.88 -7.91
N LEU A 20 14.83 -5.26 -8.63
CA LEU A 20 15.17 -4.65 -9.92
C LEU A 20 13.97 -4.71 -10.87
N GLY A 21 13.80 -3.66 -11.67
CA GLY A 21 12.61 -3.50 -12.52
C GLY A 21 11.36 -3.05 -11.77
N SER A 22 11.47 -2.73 -10.47
CA SER A 22 10.37 -2.30 -9.59
C SER A 22 9.28 -3.35 -9.36
N GLY A 23 9.58 -4.64 -9.60
CA GLY A 23 8.60 -5.73 -9.50
C GLY A 23 7.72 -5.91 -10.72
N THR A 24 7.98 -5.16 -11.79
CA THR A 24 7.29 -5.33 -13.06
C THR A 24 7.80 -6.58 -13.80
N VAL A 25 6.88 -7.39 -14.28
CA VAL A 25 7.17 -8.65 -14.98
C VAL A 25 6.43 -8.73 -16.31
N ARG A 26 6.93 -9.59 -17.20
CA ARG A 26 6.24 -10.02 -18.41
C ARG A 26 5.79 -11.45 -18.25
N ILE A 27 4.55 -11.73 -18.62
CA ILE A 27 4.00 -13.09 -18.65
C ILE A 27 3.78 -13.47 -20.11
N PRO A 28 4.62 -14.34 -20.69
CA PRO A 28 4.37 -14.88 -22.03
C PRO A 28 3.04 -15.63 -22.07
N ASP A 29 2.31 -15.49 -23.19
CA ASP A 29 0.99 -16.08 -23.41
C ASP A 29 -0.02 -15.77 -22.27
N TRP A 30 0.01 -14.55 -21.72
CA TRP A 30 -0.84 -14.13 -20.60
C TRP A 30 -2.34 -14.36 -20.89
N GLU A 31 -2.72 -14.31 -22.17
CA GLU A 31 -4.08 -14.56 -22.66
C GLU A 31 -4.60 -15.97 -22.33
N LYS A 32 -3.71 -16.93 -22.04
CA LYS A 32 -4.10 -18.30 -21.63
C LYS A 32 -4.52 -18.38 -20.16
N TYR A 33 -4.30 -17.34 -19.35
CA TYR A 33 -4.59 -17.33 -17.93
C TYR A 33 -5.77 -16.38 -17.64
N PRO A 34 -7.01 -16.89 -17.54
CA PRO A 34 -8.18 -16.02 -17.40
C PRO A 34 -8.23 -15.21 -16.10
N MET A 35 -7.37 -15.52 -15.12
CA MET A 35 -7.41 -14.92 -13.77
C MET A 35 -6.46 -13.73 -13.56
N ILE A 36 -5.53 -13.46 -14.49
CA ILE A 36 -4.46 -12.45 -14.30
C ILE A 36 -4.80 -11.04 -14.80
N GLY A 37 -6.06 -10.81 -15.19
CA GLY A 37 -6.53 -9.51 -15.67
C GLY A 37 -5.89 -9.08 -16.99
N MET A 38 -6.21 -7.86 -17.42
CA MET A 38 -5.58 -7.23 -18.59
C MET A 38 -4.20 -6.68 -18.22
N PRO A 39 -3.20 -6.75 -19.12
CA PRO A 39 -1.89 -6.16 -18.87
C PRO A 39 -1.95 -4.63 -18.87
N ILE A 40 -0.93 -4.00 -18.28
CA ILE A 40 -0.61 -2.59 -18.53
C ILE A 40 0.05 -2.52 -19.90
N THR A 41 -0.40 -1.60 -20.75
CA THR A 41 0.12 -1.45 -22.13
C THR A 41 0.55 -0.02 -22.47
N ASP A 42 0.33 0.92 -21.56
CA ASP A 42 0.55 2.36 -21.70
C ASP A 42 1.60 2.89 -20.70
N ASP A 43 2.47 2.02 -20.18
CA ASP A 43 3.58 2.42 -19.31
C ASP A 43 4.54 3.37 -20.07
N PRO A 44 4.92 4.51 -19.46
CA PRO A 44 5.72 5.53 -20.14
C PRO A 44 7.18 5.14 -20.36
N ILE A 45 7.66 4.07 -19.71
CA ILE A 45 9.05 3.62 -19.71
C ILE A 45 9.20 2.26 -20.39
N ARG A 46 8.18 1.39 -20.29
CA ARG A 46 8.24 -0.01 -20.69
C ARG A 46 7.26 -0.30 -21.83
N GLU A 47 7.74 -0.97 -22.87
CA GLU A 47 6.92 -1.35 -24.02
C GLU A 47 6.22 -2.70 -23.79
N GLY A 48 5.06 -2.92 -24.42
CA GLY A 48 4.37 -4.23 -24.45
C GLY A 48 3.63 -4.60 -23.16
N PRO A 49 2.95 -5.76 -23.13
CA PRO A 49 2.14 -6.16 -21.99
C PRO A 49 3.01 -6.48 -20.78
N ILE A 50 2.75 -5.77 -19.68
CA ILE A 50 3.44 -5.94 -18.40
C ILE A 50 2.43 -6.08 -17.26
N PHE A 51 2.89 -6.65 -16.16
CA PHE A 51 2.15 -6.80 -14.92
C PHE A 51 3.03 -6.40 -13.74
N GLU A 52 2.41 -6.02 -12.63
CA GLU A 52 3.08 -5.83 -11.36
C GLU A 52 2.48 -6.77 -10.32
N THR A 53 3.24 -7.07 -9.28
CA THR A 53 2.73 -7.82 -8.14
C THR A 53 1.99 -6.90 -7.17
N ALA A 54 0.94 -7.41 -6.52
CA ALA A 54 0.24 -6.72 -5.45
C ALA A 54 1.19 -6.29 -4.33
N TRP A 55 2.26 -7.04 -4.07
CA TRP A 55 3.31 -6.66 -3.13
C TRP A 55 4.00 -5.35 -3.51
N THR A 56 4.54 -5.26 -4.73
CA THR A 56 5.26 -4.06 -5.17
C THR A 56 4.35 -2.86 -5.37
N HIS A 57 3.11 -3.09 -5.84
CA HIS A 57 2.11 -2.05 -5.95
C HIS A 57 1.64 -1.55 -4.57
N ALA A 58 1.45 -2.43 -3.59
CA ALA A 58 1.13 -2.04 -2.21
C ALA A 58 2.25 -1.20 -1.56
N LEU A 59 3.53 -1.57 -1.79
CA LEU A 59 4.67 -0.76 -1.33
C LEU A 59 4.69 0.62 -2.00
N HIS A 60 4.43 0.68 -3.30
CA HIS A 60 4.31 1.93 -4.05
C HIS A 60 3.22 2.84 -3.45
N CYS A 61 2.01 2.33 -3.27
CA CYS A 61 0.88 3.06 -2.70
C CYS A 61 1.15 3.55 -1.27
N LEU A 62 1.76 2.70 -0.44
CA LEU A 62 2.15 3.09 0.91
C LEU A 62 3.20 4.20 0.91
N TYR A 63 4.20 4.12 0.03
CA TYR A 63 5.19 5.18 -0.14
C TYR A 63 4.53 6.51 -0.55
N TYR A 64 3.61 6.51 -1.51
CA TYR A 64 2.90 7.73 -1.93
C TYR A 64 2.09 8.36 -0.78
N SER A 65 1.53 7.54 0.11
CA SER A 65 0.84 8.03 1.31
C SER A 65 1.83 8.72 2.28
N ILE A 66 3.02 8.15 2.46
CA ILE A 66 4.10 8.72 3.27
C ILE A 66 4.62 10.02 2.68
N ASP A 67 4.85 10.03 1.36
CA ASP A 67 5.31 11.21 0.64
C ASP A 67 4.31 12.36 0.77
N THR A 68 3.03 12.07 0.57
CA THR A 68 1.94 13.03 0.74
C THR A 68 1.86 13.55 2.18
N TYR A 69 1.98 12.67 3.18
CA TYR A 69 2.04 13.08 4.58
C TYR A 69 3.22 14.01 4.86
N HIS A 70 4.41 13.69 4.34
CA HIS A 70 5.60 14.54 4.48
C HIS A 70 5.35 15.92 3.87
N GLN A 71 4.76 15.97 2.67
CA GLN A 71 4.42 17.24 2.01
C GLN A 71 3.43 18.07 2.86
N LEU A 72 2.44 17.45 3.49
CA LEU A 72 1.52 18.11 4.43
C LEU A 72 2.25 18.65 5.67
N VAL A 73 3.21 17.90 6.22
CA VAL A 73 4.07 18.35 7.33
C VAL A 73 4.82 19.63 6.96
N LEU A 74 5.37 19.68 5.74
CA LEU A 74 6.14 20.81 5.25
C LEU A 74 5.27 22.04 4.94
N SER A 75 4.04 21.84 4.43
CA SER A 75 3.16 22.95 4.02
C SER A 75 2.25 23.48 5.13
N HIS A 76 1.80 22.65 6.08
CA HIS A 76 0.82 23.01 7.12
C HIS A 76 1.40 23.02 8.55
N GLY A 77 2.68 22.72 8.72
CA GLY A 77 3.35 22.78 10.03
C GLY A 77 2.78 21.75 11.01
N THR A 78 2.26 22.21 12.16
CA THR A 78 1.81 21.33 13.26
C THR A 78 0.28 21.25 13.41
N ARG A 79 -0.50 21.95 12.59
CA ARG A 79 -1.95 22.15 12.77
C ARG A 79 -2.80 21.38 11.76
N PHE A 80 -2.65 20.05 11.73
CA PHE A 80 -3.52 19.15 10.97
C PHE A 80 -3.57 17.78 11.64
N GLY A 81 -4.73 17.13 11.61
CA GLY A 81 -4.98 15.85 12.31
C GLY A 81 -6.18 15.91 13.26
N LEU A 82 -6.34 14.87 14.07
CA LEU A 82 -7.40 14.80 15.08
C LEU A 82 -7.27 15.95 16.08
N HIS A 83 -8.38 16.65 16.35
CA HIS A 83 -8.43 17.86 17.18
C HIS A 83 -7.44 18.97 16.77
N GLY A 84 -7.03 19.00 15.50
CA GLY A 84 -6.08 19.99 14.98
C GLY A 84 -4.63 19.76 15.43
N ALA A 85 -4.33 18.60 16.04
CA ALA A 85 -3.01 18.23 16.49
C ALA A 85 -2.41 17.13 15.62
N ARG A 86 -1.17 17.37 15.20
CA ARG A 86 -0.36 16.38 14.47
C ARG A 86 0.13 15.29 15.42
N ASN A 87 0.13 14.05 14.95
CA ASN A 87 0.70 12.90 15.68
C ASN A 87 1.70 12.13 14.80
N ASP A 88 2.86 12.74 14.55
CA ASP A 88 3.89 12.17 13.67
C ASP A 88 4.39 10.82 14.14
N TRP A 89 4.47 10.62 15.46
CA TRP A 89 4.94 9.37 16.04
C TRP A 89 4.01 8.23 15.67
N HIS A 90 2.70 8.44 15.78
CA HIS A 90 1.71 7.44 15.41
C HIS A 90 1.70 7.20 13.89
N SER A 91 1.80 8.26 13.08
CA SER A 91 1.92 8.12 11.62
C SER A 91 3.16 7.29 11.23
N ALA A 92 4.33 7.61 11.78
CA ALA A 92 5.57 6.88 11.52
C ALA A 92 5.49 5.41 11.98
N HIS A 93 4.88 5.15 13.14
CA HIS A 93 4.63 3.80 13.65
C HIS A 93 3.75 3.00 12.67
N CYS A 94 2.61 3.56 12.26
CA CYS A 94 1.67 2.91 11.33
C CYS A 94 2.31 2.63 9.98
N PHE A 95 3.02 3.59 9.39
CA PHE A 95 3.71 3.40 8.12
C PHE A 95 4.77 2.29 8.21
N LYS A 96 5.55 2.24 9.29
CA LYS A 96 6.52 1.16 9.52
C LYS A 96 5.84 -0.20 9.67
N TYR A 97 4.73 -0.25 10.41
CA TYR A 97 3.98 -1.48 10.64
C TYR A 97 3.36 -2.03 9.35
N LEU A 98 2.70 -1.17 8.57
CA LEU A 98 2.13 -1.55 7.27
C LEU A 98 3.20 -2.01 6.29
N ARG A 99 4.35 -1.31 6.24
CA ARG A 99 5.50 -1.74 5.43
C ARG A 99 5.95 -3.14 5.80
N LEU A 100 6.07 -3.43 7.10
CA LEU A 100 6.46 -4.76 7.58
C LEU A 100 5.43 -5.82 7.20
N GLN A 101 4.13 -5.55 7.37
CA GLN A 101 3.08 -6.48 6.96
C GLN A 101 3.13 -6.78 5.46
N ILE A 102 3.24 -5.74 4.62
CA ILE A 102 3.35 -5.89 3.17
C ILE A 102 4.56 -6.76 2.81
N MET A 103 5.73 -6.49 3.40
CA MET A 103 6.94 -7.28 3.18
C MET A 103 6.82 -8.72 3.68
N CYS A 104 6.12 -8.98 4.78
CA CYS A 104 5.95 -10.31 5.33
C CYS A 104 4.96 -11.17 4.54
N MET A 105 3.91 -10.56 3.99
CA MET A 105 2.92 -11.29 3.19
C MET A 105 3.39 -11.51 1.75
N ALA A 106 4.12 -10.55 1.18
CA ALA A 106 4.65 -10.59 -0.18
C ALA A 106 3.65 -11.16 -1.20
N ASP A 107 2.46 -10.55 -1.26
CA ASP A 107 1.38 -11.00 -2.16
C ASP A 107 1.82 -10.92 -3.63
N MET A 108 1.95 -12.08 -4.28
CA MET A 108 2.44 -12.22 -5.66
C MET A 108 1.32 -12.17 -6.71
N THR A 109 0.09 -11.82 -6.33
CA THR A 109 -1.03 -11.63 -7.26
C THR A 109 -0.67 -10.59 -8.33
N LEU A 110 -0.96 -10.86 -9.62
CA LEU A 110 -0.57 -10.01 -10.76
C LEU A 110 -1.67 -9.01 -11.13
N GLU A 111 -1.48 -7.73 -10.82
CA GLU A 111 -2.59 -6.76 -10.86
C GLU A 111 -2.82 -6.07 -12.22
N GLY A 112 -1.86 -6.15 -13.15
CA GLY A 112 -2.03 -5.66 -14.52
C GLY A 112 -2.60 -4.23 -14.59
N SER A 113 -3.60 -3.99 -15.44
CA SER A 113 -4.24 -2.69 -15.62
C SER A 113 -4.94 -2.13 -14.38
N HIS A 114 -5.14 -2.92 -13.31
CA HIS A 114 -5.65 -2.39 -12.03
C HIS A 114 -4.57 -1.66 -11.23
N SER A 115 -3.30 -1.79 -11.62
CA SER A 115 -2.21 -1.00 -11.05
C SER A 115 -2.18 0.45 -11.55
N VAL A 116 -3.04 0.83 -12.51
CA VAL A 116 -3.15 2.21 -13.01
C VAL A 116 -4.41 2.92 -12.52
N LEU A 117 -4.32 4.24 -12.35
CA LEU A 117 -5.38 5.06 -11.73
C LEU A 117 -6.70 5.13 -12.53
N ASP A 118 -6.67 4.94 -13.85
CA ASP A 118 -7.86 4.94 -14.74
C ASP A 118 -8.19 3.52 -15.23
N SER A 119 -8.10 2.51 -14.36
CA SER A 119 -8.37 1.11 -14.72
C SER A 119 -9.80 0.91 -15.25
N LYS A 120 -9.97 0.26 -16.41
CA LYS A 120 -11.30 -0.02 -17.03
C LYS A 120 -11.57 -1.52 -17.28
N GLY A 121 -10.89 -2.41 -16.56
CA GLY A 121 -10.96 -3.87 -16.78
C GLY A 121 -11.73 -4.65 -15.71
N GLU A 122 -12.05 -5.92 -16.01
CA GLU A 122 -12.49 -6.92 -15.01
C GLU A 122 -11.29 -7.26 -14.10
N GLY A 123 -11.49 -7.26 -12.78
CA GLY A 123 -10.46 -7.41 -11.74
C GLY A 123 -9.44 -8.55 -11.93
N THR A 124 -8.27 -8.45 -11.30
CA THR A 124 -7.43 -9.62 -11.03
C THR A 124 -8.01 -10.40 -9.83
N ALA A 125 -7.93 -11.73 -9.88
CA ALA A 125 -8.33 -12.56 -8.76
C ALA A 125 -7.33 -12.52 -7.60
N HIS A 126 -7.81 -12.18 -6.40
CA HIS A 126 -7.04 -12.25 -5.15
C HIS A 126 -7.50 -13.43 -4.29
N VAL A 127 -6.56 -14.03 -3.54
CA VAL A 127 -6.88 -15.06 -2.55
C VAL A 127 -6.93 -14.43 -1.16
N CYS A 128 -8.14 -14.11 -0.70
CA CYS A 128 -8.38 -13.52 0.61
C CYS A 128 -8.53 -14.58 1.71
N ARG A 129 -8.25 -14.19 2.96
CA ARG A 129 -8.68 -14.93 4.14
C ARG A 129 -10.20 -14.82 4.29
N ASP A 130 -10.85 -15.87 4.80
CA ASP A 130 -12.28 -15.80 5.10
C ASP A 130 -12.51 -14.79 6.23
N LYS A 131 -13.24 -13.72 5.90
CA LYS A 131 -13.49 -12.63 6.84
C LYS A 131 -14.37 -13.07 8.00
N LYS A 132 -15.34 -13.96 7.78
CA LYS A 132 -16.24 -14.43 8.82
C LYS A 132 -15.48 -15.28 9.83
N GLU A 133 -14.65 -16.21 9.38
CA GLU A 133 -13.84 -17.03 10.28
C GLU A 133 -12.87 -16.18 11.11
N VAL A 134 -12.22 -15.18 10.49
CA VAL A 134 -11.36 -14.23 11.21
C VAL A 134 -12.17 -13.44 12.24
N TRP A 135 -13.36 -12.96 11.87
CA TRP A 135 -14.23 -12.19 12.75
C TRP A 135 -14.68 -13.02 13.96
N ASP A 136 -15.23 -14.20 13.72
CA ASP A 136 -15.73 -15.09 14.77
C ASP A 136 -14.60 -15.47 15.74
N TRP A 137 -13.39 -15.76 15.21
CA TRP A 137 -12.22 -16.10 16.04
C TRP A 137 -11.79 -14.95 16.95
N LEU A 138 -11.83 -13.71 16.46
CA LEU A 138 -11.47 -12.50 17.22
C LEU A 138 -12.52 -12.18 18.29
N GLU A 139 -13.80 -12.21 17.93
CA GLU A 139 -14.91 -11.92 18.85
C GLU A 139 -14.98 -12.93 20.00
N GLU A 140 -14.74 -14.23 19.74
CA GLU A 140 -14.70 -15.28 20.78
C GLU A 140 -13.59 -15.01 21.82
N ARG A 141 -12.52 -14.30 21.43
CA ARG A 141 -11.32 -14.05 22.25
C ARG A 141 -11.15 -12.58 22.64
N ARG A 142 -12.16 -11.74 22.40
CA ARG A 142 -12.10 -10.30 22.70
C ARG A 142 -11.94 -10.08 24.20
N VAL A 143 -11.17 -9.05 24.56
CA VAL A 143 -10.87 -8.70 25.95
C VAL A 143 -11.88 -7.71 26.55
N ASP A 144 -12.62 -6.99 25.69
CA ASP A 144 -13.72 -6.09 26.04
C ASP A 144 -14.68 -5.95 24.84
N ASP A 145 -15.74 -5.16 25.01
CA ASP A 145 -16.73 -4.85 23.96
C ASP A 145 -16.50 -3.46 23.32
N LEU A 146 -15.33 -2.83 23.50
CA LEU A 146 -15.03 -1.53 22.91
C LEU A 146 -14.86 -1.66 21.39
N ARG A 147 -15.63 -0.84 20.65
CA ARG A 147 -15.51 -0.75 19.19
C ARG A 147 -15.13 0.67 18.77
N SER A 148 -13.82 0.94 18.73
CA SER A 148 -13.26 2.20 18.23
C SER A 148 -12.01 1.94 17.40
N ILE A 149 -11.85 2.70 16.31
CA ILE A 149 -10.60 2.71 15.53
C ILE A 149 -9.50 3.52 16.24
N VAL A 150 -9.89 4.44 17.13
CA VAL A 150 -8.97 5.19 17.99
C VAL A 150 -9.25 4.83 19.45
N VAL A 151 -8.39 3.99 20.02
CA VAL A 151 -8.49 3.57 21.42
C VAL A 151 -7.89 4.66 22.31
N GLY A 152 -8.62 5.12 23.34
CA GLY A 152 -8.16 6.14 24.29
C GLY A 152 -8.48 7.60 23.94
N LEU A 153 -9.21 7.86 22.85
CA LEU A 153 -9.85 9.15 22.55
C LEU A 153 -11.38 8.97 22.59
N VAL A 154 -11.89 8.60 23.76
CA VAL A 154 -13.30 8.82 24.12
C VAL A 154 -13.31 10.14 24.90
N ASP A 155 -14.24 11.03 24.56
CA ASP A 155 -14.47 12.26 25.35
C ASP A 155 -14.64 11.95 26.85
#